data_AF-A0A6C0GS87-F1
#
_entry.id   AF-A0A6C0GS87-F1
#
_cell.length_a   1.000
_cell.length_b   1.000
_cell.length_c   1.000
_cell.angle_alpha   90.00
_cell.angle_beta   90.00
_cell.angle_gamma   90.00
#
_symmetry.space_group_name_H-M   'P 1'
#
loop_
_entity.id
_entity.type
_entity.pdbx_description
1 polymer ?
#
loop_
_entity_poly.entity_id
_entity_poly.type
_entity_poly.pdbx_seq_one_letter_code
_entity_poly.pdbx_strand_id
1 'polypeptide(L)'
;MHGKAEDFKEELLPERGSIIKTVIKNHIDDTLCLSVDQEDLKLVEEYQAFYQVIKTLKEGTITSGVVKAIVPFGIFVDLGYPYQGVVDIGHTDFNGGDRLPIDFIEKLKAGDTIQCIISYFRFDDRQIGLRWLENKQ
;
A
#
# COMPACT_ATOMS: atom_id res chain seq x y z
N MET A 1 29.66 -2.43 -2.89
CA MET A 1 29.30 -1.53 -1.78
C MET A 1 30.59 -1.08 -1.10
N HIS A 2 30.71 0.20 -0.76
CA HIS A 2 31.82 0.72 0.05
C HIS A 2 31.18 1.31 1.31
N GLY A 3 31.54 0.80 2.48
CA GLY A 3 31.13 1.32 3.78
C GLY A 3 32.32 1.93 4.49
N LYS A 4 32.09 2.87 5.41
CA LYS A 4 33.17 3.43 6.21
C LYS A 4 33.47 2.51 7.39
N ALA A 5 34.71 2.53 7.88
CA ALA A 5 35.10 1.75 9.07
C ALA A 5 34.27 2.12 10.31
N GLU A 6 33.73 3.34 10.34
CA GLU A 6 32.84 3.88 11.38
C GLU A 6 31.51 3.11 11.47
N ASP A 7 31.05 2.54 10.35
CA ASP A 7 29.78 1.83 10.25
C ASP A 7 29.89 0.36 10.69
N PHE A 8 31.11 -0.11 10.98
CA PHE A 8 31.36 -1.48 11.41
C PHE A 8 30.97 -1.68 12.88
N LYS A 9 29.98 -2.55 13.11
CA LYS A 9 29.51 -2.94 14.44
C LYS A 9 30.03 -4.34 14.76
N GLU A 10 31.08 -4.42 15.56
CA GLU A 10 31.74 -5.69 15.94
C GLU A 10 30.78 -6.65 16.66
N GLU A 11 29.84 -6.11 17.45
CA GLU A 11 28.75 -6.85 18.11
C GLU A 11 27.78 -7.56 17.14
N LEU A 12 27.78 -7.16 15.86
CA LEU A 12 26.99 -7.82 14.81
C LEU A 12 27.79 -8.89 14.06
N LEU A 13 29.05 -9.16 14.44
CA LEU A 13 29.81 -10.27 13.87
C LEU A 13 29.17 -11.59 14.31
N PRO A 14 28.71 -12.44 13.36
CA PRO A 14 28.20 -13.74 13.73
C PRO A 14 29.34 -14.66 14.18
N GLU A 15 29.18 -15.32 15.31
CA GLU A 15 30.08 -16.39 15.72
C GLU A 15 29.79 -17.66 14.89
N ARG A 16 30.82 -18.51 14.72
CA ARG A 16 30.64 -19.76 13.99
C ARG A 16 29.63 -20.65 14.72
N GLY A 17 28.48 -20.91 14.08
CA GLY A 17 27.38 -21.69 14.65
C GLY A 17 26.22 -20.86 15.19
N SER A 18 26.30 -19.52 15.14
CA SER A 18 25.18 -18.65 15.48
C SER A 18 23.99 -18.87 14.54
N ILE A 19 22.78 -18.87 15.12
CA ILE A 19 21.52 -18.82 14.36
C ILE A 19 21.21 -17.35 14.11
N ILE A 20 21.03 -16.97 12.84
CA ILE A 20 20.71 -15.61 12.44
C ILE A 20 19.26 -15.55 11.97
N LYS A 21 18.45 -14.63 12.50
CA LYS A 21 17.12 -14.31 11.96
C LYS A 21 17.32 -13.51 10.67
N THR A 22 16.82 -14.00 9.55
CA THR A 22 16.93 -13.35 8.24
C THR A 22 15.58 -13.34 7.53
N VAL A 23 15.43 -12.47 6.54
CA VAL A 23 14.26 -12.41 5.66
C VAL A 23 14.67 -12.59 4.20
N ILE A 24 13.77 -13.16 3.42
CA ILE A 24 13.88 -13.19 1.96
C ILE A 24 13.47 -11.81 1.44
N LYS A 25 14.43 -11.07 0.89
CA LYS A 25 14.21 -9.73 0.32
C LYS A 25 13.67 -9.81 -1.11
N ASN A 26 14.20 -10.74 -1.91
CA ASN A 26 13.75 -10.94 -3.29
C ASN A 26 14.14 -12.34 -3.80
N HIS A 27 13.60 -12.70 -4.96
CA HIS A 27 13.96 -13.88 -5.74
C HIS A 27 14.31 -13.44 -7.17
N ILE A 28 15.57 -13.58 -7.57
CA ILE A 28 16.06 -13.17 -8.88
C ILE A 28 16.77 -14.37 -9.50
N ASP A 29 16.35 -14.79 -10.70
CA ASP A 29 16.94 -15.91 -11.45
C ASP A 29 17.20 -17.16 -10.58
N ASP A 30 16.15 -17.66 -9.94
CA ASP A 30 16.19 -18.82 -9.02
C ASP A 30 17.12 -18.66 -7.79
N THR A 31 17.60 -17.44 -7.54
CA THR A 31 18.46 -17.10 -6.40
C THR A 31 17.69 -16.30 -5.35
N LEU A 32 17.65 -16.81 -4.12
CA LEU A 32 17.08 -16.11 -2.98
C LEU A 32 18.06 -15.06 -2.45
N CYS A 33 17.63 -13.79 -2.45
CA CYS A 33 18.36 -12.72 -1.78
C CYS A 33 17.89 -12.63 -0.32
N LEU A 34 18.80 -12.90 0.62
CA LEU A 34 18.53 -12.83 2.05
C LEU A 34 19.08 -11.52 2.65
N SER A 35 18.39 -10.98 3.65
CA SER A 35 18.85 -9.84 4.42
C SER A 35 18.72 -10.07 5.92
N VAL A 36 19.71 -9.57 6.67
CA VAL A 36 19.74 -9.56 8.14
C VAL A 36 19.58 -8.14 8.68
N ASP A 37 19.42 -7.16 7.79
CA ASP A 37 19.18 -5.77 8.16
C ASP A 37 17.81 -5.61 8.83
N GLN A 38 17.77 -4.96 10.00
CA GLN A 38 16.52 -4.76 10.75
C GLN A 38 15.48 -3.97 9.96
N GLU A 39 15.89 -3.07 9.07
CA GLU A 39 14.99 -2.30 8.21
C GLU A 39 14.36 -3.19 7.14
N ASP A 40 15.16 -4.08 6.53
CA ASP A 40 14.65 -5.07 5.58
C ASP A 40 13.68 -6.05 6.26
N LEU A 41 13.95 -6.45 7.52
CA LEU A 41 13.02 -7.28 8.30
C LEU A 41 11.64 -6.62 8.45
N LYS A 42 11.62 -5.37 8.92
CA LYS A 42 10.36 -4.62 9.09
C LYS A 42 9.62 -4.45 7.78
N LEU A 43 10.35 -4.13 6.72
CA LEU A 43 9.79 -3.94 5.39
C LEU A 43 9.11 -5.21 4.88
N VAL A 44 9.75 -6.38 5.02
CA VAL A 44 9.15 -7.67 4.64
C VAL A 44 7.90 -7.98 5.48
N GLU A 45 7.93 -7.71 6.78
CA GLU A 45 6.75 -7.88 7.66
C GLU A 45 5.57 -6.97 7.21
N GLU A 46 5.85 -5.71 6.85
CA GLU A 46 4.84 -4.78 6.32
C GLU A 46 4.26 -5.25 4.97
N TYR A 47 5.10 -5.75 4.06
CA TYR A 47 4.65 -6.32 2.80
C TYR A 47 3.75 -7.53 3.04
N GLN A 48 4.18 -8.46 3.90
CA GLN A 48 3.39 -9.65 4.22
C GLN A 48 2.02 -9.28 4.79
N ALA A 49 1.96 -8.30 5.69
CA ALA A 49 0.70 -7.79 6.22
C ALA A 49 -0.21 -7.21 5.13
N PHE A 50 0.35 -6.46 4.17
CA PHE A 50 -0.40 -5.93 3.03
C PHE A 50 -0.91 -7.06 2.13
N TYR A 51 -0.07 -8.05 1.85
CA TYR A 51 -0.45 -9.25 1.08
C TYR A 51 -1.61 -10.02 1.71
N GLN A 52 -1.69 -10.10 3.05
CA GLN A 52 -2.82 -10.75 3.71
C GLN A 52 -4.12 -9.96 3.52
N VAL A 53 -4.07 -8.62 3.59
CA VAL A 53 -5.24 -7.78 3.35
C VAL A 53 -5.73 -7.94 1.90
N ILE A 54 -4.86 -7.74 0.91
CA ILE A 54 -5.28 -7.79 -0.49
C ILE A 54 -5.79 -9.17 -0.92
N LYS A 55 -5.33 -10.27 -0.30
CA LYS A 55 -5.88 -11.63 -0.54
C LYS A 55 -7.35 -11.75 -0.17
N THR A 56 -7.82 -10.92 0.77
CA THR A 56 -9.25 -10.86 1.15
C THR A 56 -10.07 -9.95 0.23
N LEU A 57 -9.39 -9.12 -0.56
CA LEU A 57 -10.00 -8.16 -1.47
C LEU A 57 -10.05 -8.71 -2.89
N LYS A 58 -11.11 -8.39 -3.60
CA LYS A 58 -11.28 -8.79 -5.00
C LYS A 58 -11.48 -7.55 -5.86
N GLU A 59 -10.63 -7.37 -6.86
CA GLU A 59 -10.79 -6.32 -7.86
C GLU A 59 -12.18 -6.38 -8.51
N GLY A 60 -12.73 -5.21 -8.81
CA GLY A 60 -14.09 -5.03 -9.32
C GLY A 60 -15.19 -5.08 -8.25
N THR A 61 -14.87 -5.44 -7.00
CA THR A 61 -15.86 -5.49 -5.91
C THR A 61 -16.23 -4.08 -5.45
N ILE A 62 -17.53 -3.86 -5.24
CA ILE A 62 -18.07 -2.65 -4.62
C ILE A 62 -17.85 -2.74 -3.11
N THR A 63 -17.29 -1.68 -2.54
CA THR A 63 -17.08 -1.52 -1.10
C THR A 63 -17.54 -0.14 -0.65
N SER A 64 -17.89 -0.01 0.62
CA SER A 64 -18.13 1.28 1.26
C SER A 64 -16.92 1.67 2.09
N GLY A 65 -16.64 2.97 2.16
CA GLY A 65 -15.56 3.48 2.99
C GLY A 65 -15.81 4.90 3.47
N VAL A 66 -15.10 5.31 4.51
CA VAL A 66 -15.24 6.62 5.13
C VAL A 66 -14.11 7.53 4.67
N VAL A 67 -14.46 8.71 4.14
CA VAL A 67 -13.48 9.71 3.71
C VAL A 67 -12.69 10.20 4.92
N LYS A 68 -11.36 10.04 4.89
CA LYS A 68 -10.45 10.54 5.94
C LYS A 68 -9.88 11.90 5.61
N ALA A 69 -9.47 12.07 4.35
CA ALA A 69 -8.85 13.29 3.88
C ALA A 69 -9.14 13.48 2.39
N ILE A 70 -9.26 14.75 2.00
CA ILE A 70 -9.38 15.15 0.60
C ILE A 70 -8.19 16.07 0.34
N VAL A 71 -7.38 15.73 -0.65
CA VAL A 71 -6.23 16.53 -1.10
C VAL A 71 -6.38 16.81 -2.60
N PRO A 72 -5.65 17.78 -3.18
CA PRO A 72 -5.86 18.19 -4.57
C PRO A 72 -5.78 17.07 -5.61
N PHE A 73 -4.99 16.02 -5.34
CA PHE A 73 -4.81 14.90 -6.26
C PHE A 73 -5.66 13.66 -5.92
N GLY A 74 -6.31 13.59 -4.76
CA GLY A 74 -6.97 12.36 -4.35
C GLY A 74 -7.83 12.45 -3.10
N ILE A 75 -8.72 11.47 -2.96
CA ILE A 75 -9.60 11.27 -1.81
C ILE A 75 -9.12 10.01 -1.09
N PHE A 76 -8.71 10.17 0.17
CA PHE A 76 -8.28 9.06 1.02
C PHE A 76 -9.48 8.49 1.76
N VAL A 77 -9.68 7.18 1.61
CA VAL A 77 -10.85 6.44 2.09
C VAL A 77 -10.37 5.33 3.03
N ASP A 78 -10.95 5.31 4.22
CA ASP A 78 -10.79 4.22 5.17
C ASP A 78 -11.78 3.10 4.82
N LEU A 79 -11.22 1.93 4.52
CA LEU A 79 -11.94 0.73 4.13
C LEU A 79 -12.12 -0.26 5.29
N GLY A 80 -11.74 0.12 6.52
CA GLY A 80 -11.72 -0.77 7.68
C GLY A 80 -10.49 -1.68 7.77
N TYR A 81 -9.51 -1.47 6.90
CA TYR A 81 -8.22 -2.14 6.91
C TYR A 81 -7.14 -1.17 7.42
N PRO A 82 -5.98 -1.67 7.91
CA PRO A 82 -4.87 -0.80 8.30
C PRO A 82 -4.27 0.01 7.13
N TYR A 83 -4.66 -0.29 5.88
CA TYR A 83 -4.21 0.39 4.66
C TYR A 83 -5.33 1.27 4.08
N GLN A 84 -4.95 2.44 3.60
CA GLN A 84 -5.88 3.43 3.04
C GLN A 84 -6.16 3.16 1.56
N GLY A 85 -7.41 3.33 1.17
CA GLY A 85 -7.81 3.41 -0.23
C GLY A 85 -7.68 4.83 -0.76
N VAL A 86 -7.40 4.96 -2.05
CA VAL A 86 -7.28 6.26 -2.72
C VAL A 86 -8.13 6.28 -3.98
N VAL A 87 -9.02 7.26 -4.06
CA VAL A 87 -9.67 7.65 -5.32
C VAL A 87 -8.88 8.80 -5.93
N ASP A 88 -8.29 8.57 -7.09
CA ASP A 88 -7.52 9.59 -7.80
C ASP A 88 -8.48 10.60 -8.47
N ILE A 89 -8.25 11.90 -8.28
CA ILE A 89 -9.10 12.94 -8.88
C ILE A 89 -8.65 13.27 -10.31
N GLY A 90 -7.35 13.20 -10.59
CA GLY A 90 -6.73 13.71 -11.81
C GLY A 90 -6.61 12.69 -12.94
N HIS A 91 -6.47 11.41 -12.61
CA HIS A 91 -6.25 10.34 -13.58
C HIS A 91 -7.56 9.61 -13.91
N THR A 92 -8.03 9.78 -15.15
CA THR A 92 -9.25 9.13 -15.65
C THR A 92 -9.10 7.63 -15.83
N ASP A 93 -7.90 7.14 -16.14
CA ASP A 93 -7.63 5.72 -16.38
C ASP A 93 -8.01 4.85 -15.17
N PHE A 94 -7.77 5.36 -13.97
CA PHE A 94 -8.09 4.70 -12.71
C PHE A 94 -9.57 4.78 -12.32
N ASN A 95 -10.31 5.68 -12.96
CA ASN A 95 -11.73 5.89 -12.76
C ASN A 95 -12.61 5.29 -13.87
N GLY A 96 -12.05 4.39 -14.68
CA GLY A 96 -12.79 3.76 -15.79
C GLY A 96 -12.99 4.67 -17.00
N GLY A 97 -12.16 5.71 -17.15
CA GLY A 97 -12.18 6.67 -18.26
C GLY A 97 -12.84 8.01 -17.93
N ASP A 98 -13.55 8.10 -16.80
CA ASP A 98 -14.29 9.30 -16.41
C ASP A 98 -13.49 10.17 -15.43
N ARG A 99 -13.70 11.50 -15.52
CA ARG A 99 -13.26 12.41 -14.46
C ARG A 99 -14.27 12.40 -13.33
N LEU A 100 -13.80 12.50 -12.09
CA LEU A 100 -14.71 12.73 -10.97
C LEU A 100 -15.48 14.04 -11.20
N PRO A 101 -16.81 14.04 -10.99
CA PRO A 101 -17.59 15.27 -11.10
C PRO A 101 -17.10 16.33 -10.10
N ILE A 102 -16.92 17.56 -10.58
CA ILE A 102 -16.48 18.69 -9.75
C ILE A 102 -17.45 18.88 -8.57
N ASP A 103 -18.76 18.88 -8.85
CA ASP A 103 -19.81 19.01 -7.85
C ASP A 103 -19.77 17.91 -6.79
N PHE A 104 -19.32 16.70 -7.14
CA PHE A 104 -19.13 15.61 -6.17
C PHE A 104 -17.98 15.94 -5.22
N ILE A 105 -16.84 16.36 -5.77
CA ILE A 105 -15.65 16.70 -4.99
C ILE A 105 -15.93 17.88 -4.05
N GLU A 106 -16.63 18.93 -4.53
CA GLU A 106 -16.95 20.12 -3.73
C GLU A 106 -17.89 19.82 -2.56
N LYS A 107 -18.80 18.86 -2.72
CA LYS A 107 -19.75 18.47 -1.67
C LYS A 107 -19.16 17.50 -0.65
N LEU A 108 -18.10 16.78 -1.02
CA LEU A 108 -17.51 15.74 -0.21
C LEU A 108 -16.73 16.31 0.97
N LYS A 109 -16.86 15.68 2.14
CA LYS A 109 -16.18 16.08 3.38
C LYS A 109 -15.56 14.88 4.09
N ALA A 110 -14.55 15.14 4.92
CA ALA A 110 -14.03 14.13 5.83
C ALA A 110 -15.16 13.66 6.77
N GLY A 111 -15.26 12.34 6.94
CA GLY A 111 -16.34 11.68 7.67
C GLY A 111 -17.47 11.16 6.78
N ASP A 112 -17.57 11.60 5.53
CA ASP A 112 -18.60 11.10 4.61
C ASP A 112 -18.36 9.64 4.24
N THR A 113 -19.44 8.87 4.09
CA THR A 113 -19.37 7.51 3.58
C THR A 113 -19.61 7.50 2.08
N ILE A 114 -18.71 6.90 1.32
CA ILE A 114 -18.82 6.75 -0.13
C ILE A 114 -18.76 5.29 -0.55
N GLN A 115 -19.40 4.97 -1.68
CA GLN A 115 -19.22 3.70 -2.35
C GLN A 115 -18.12 3.82 -3.40
N CYS A 116 -17.28 2.80 -3.45
CA CYS A 116 -16.14 2.73 -4.35
C CYS A 116 -16.02 1.31 -4.90
N ILE A 117 -15.31 1.17 -6.01
CA ILE A 117 -14.93 -0.12 -6.57
C ILE A 117 -13.42 -0.30 -6.37
N ILE A 118 -13.02 -1.47 -5.87
CA ILE A 118 -11.61 -1.85 -5.80
C ILE A 118 -11.08 -2.00 -7.24
N SER A 119 -10.10 -1.18 -7.61
CA SER A 119 -9.64 -1.06 -9.00
C SER A 119 -8.30 -1.76 -9.23
N TYR A 120 -7.29 -1.42 -8.42
CA TYR A 120 -5.94 -1.99 -8.52
C TYR A 120 -5.23 -1.94 -7.16
N PHE A 121 -4.08 -2.62 -7.06
CA PHE A 121 -3.20 -2.55 -5.90
C PHE A 121 -1.81 -2.03 -6.31
N ARG A 122 -1.27 -1.06 -5.56
CA ARG A 122 0.14 -0.64 -5.68
C ARG A 122 0.92 -1.22 -4.52
N PHE A 123 1.74 -2.21 -4.82
CA PHE A 123 2.47 -2.99 -3.82
C PHE A 123 3.57 -2.17 -3.14
N ASP A 124 4.36 -1.42 -3.91
CA ASP A 124 5.47 -0.61 -3.39
C ASP A 124 4.99 0.41 -2.34
N ASP A 125 3.87 1.08 -2.63
CA ASP A 125 3.27 2.10 -1.77
C ASP A 125 2.25 1.55 -0.76
N ARG A 126 1.96 0.24 -0.80
CA ARG A 126 0.91 -0.42 0.02
C ARG A 126 -0.44 0.31 -0.07
N GLN A 127 -0.80 0.71 -1.29
CA GLN A 127 -1.99 1.50 -1.58
C GLN A 127 -3.05 0.66 -2.30
N ILE A 128 -4.30 0.87 -1.94
CA ILE A 128 -5.47 0.30 -2.61
C ILE A 128 -6.06 1.36 -3.52
N GLY A 129 -6.01 1.14 -4.84
CA GLY A 129 -6.62 2.01 -5.83
C GLY A 129 -8.12 1.81 -5.86
N LEU A 130 -8.86 2.89 -5.69
CA LEU A 130 -10.32 2.91 -5.69
C LEU A 130 -10.83 3.71 -6.88
N ARG A 131 -11.90 3.21 -7.48
CA ARG A 131 -12.72 3.95 -8.44
C ARG A 131 -13.97 4.48 -7.74
N TRP A 132 -14.29 5.74 -7.98
CA TRP A 132 -15.55 6.32 -7.54
C TRP A 132 -16.74 5.61 -8.20
N LEU A 133 -17.78 5.31 -7.43
CA LEU A 133 -19.05 4.80 -7.95
C LEU A 133 -20.12 5.88 -7.82
N GLU A 134 -20.71 6.28 -8.94
CA GLU A 134 -21.84 7.20 -8.95
C GLU A 134 -23.07 6.50 -8.35
N ASN A 135 -23.53 6.97 -7.19
CA ASN A 135 -24.83 6.59 -6.65
C ASN A 135 -25.90 7.30 -7.47
N LYS A 136 -26.38 6.67 -8.54
CA LYS A 136 -27.60 7.11 -9.21
C LYS A 136 -28.78 6.87 -8.26
N GLN A 137 -29.27 7.95 -7.64
CA GLN A 137 -30.59 7.97 -7.01
C GLN A 137 -31.67 8.05 -8.09
#